data_AF-A0A2V4DAI9-F1
#
_entry.id   AF-A0A2V4DAI9-F1
#
_cell.length_a   1.000
_cell.length_b   1.000
_cell.length_c   1.000
_cell.angle_alpha   90.00
_cell.angle_beta   90.00
_cell.angle_gamma   90.00
#
_symmetry.space_group_name_H-M   'P 1'
#
loop_
_entity.id
_entity.type
_entity.pdbx_description
1 polymer ?
#
loop_
_entity_poly.entity_id
_entity_poly.type
_entity_poly.pdbx_seq_one_letter_code
_entity_poly.pdbx_strand_id
1 'polypeptide(L)'
;EGILGCPDSDGDSQADYLDVFPEDETQWSDQDGDGYGDNSSLNATNPDACPDEWGNSTFDRLGCLDSDGDGMSDLLDDFPLDAERTSDVDLDGLDDLFDDNCPNTHNPQQDDLDEDGIGDVCDTDDDGDGKLDGIDSCPRGAIDWTSVSFLDYDEDGCRDSLEDSDDDGDGIDDGMDSCPRGDLGWSSNKESDHDSDGCNDVSEDLDDDNDGKMDYKDDCPRGMLGWDSSESTDRDSDGCFDSNEDLDDDNDGVEDDVDMCPQGIMQWTSDEDSDVDSDGCKDGLEIASVSDVEEMPENFLERLMGGDLDAIGVSLAIILPVIGITLSIILRMRKTSIVKTLSRRIDKAVQDSELDDINAILIEHATKERISQTHYDILKAKLYDRRTSLQSLAFNTQGGMMASMRGASAPSSAQRGQVSGDGYEWLNHHGSKWYRTAHSGDHWKKWEK
;
A
#
# COMPACT_ATOMS: atom_id res chain seq x y z
N GLU A 1 -0.05 82.09 -27.05
CA GLU A 1 0.60 83.15 -27.84
C GLU A 1 1.94 83.44 -27.16
N GLY A 2 3.06 83.02 -27.78
CA GLY A 2 4.39 83.23 -27.23
C GLY A 2 4.76 84.72 -27.16
N ILE A 3 5.53 85.11 -26.15
CA ILE A 3 6.01 86.48 -25.99
C ILE A 3 7.25 86.68 -26.87
N LEU A 4 7.10 87.48 -27.93
CA LEU A 4 8.13 87.69 -28.94
C LEU A 4 9.42 88.30 -28.33
N GLY A 5 10.52 87.55 -28.36
CA GLY A 5 11.87 88.01 -27.95
C GLY A 5 12.43 87.41 -26.67
N CYS A 6 11.72 86.49 -26.00
CA CYS A 6 12.24 85.71 -24.88
C CYS A 6 13.01 84.46 -25.36
N PRO A 7 13.99 83.96 -24.59
CA PRO A 7 14.58 82.64 -24.81
C PRO A 7 13.51 81.53 -24.70
N ASP A 8 13.68 80.52 -25.55
CA ASP A 8 12.89 79.31 -25.72
C ASP A 8 13.93 78.23 -26.05
N SER A 9 14.24 77.39 -25.06
CA SER A 9 15.42 76.53 -25.05
C SER A 9 15.18 75.19 -25.74
N ASP A 10 13.96 74.65 -25.67
CA ASP A 10 13.55 73.38 -26.27
C ASP A 10 12.72 73.55 -27.56
N GLY A 11 12.21 74.74 -27.86
CA GLY A 11 11.60 75.09 -29.14
C GLY A 11 10.11 74.77 -29.23
N ASP A 12 9.42 74.60 -28.10
CA ASP A 12 8.00 74.27 -28.03
C ASP A 12 7.08 75.50 -28.24
N SER A 13 7.67 76.70 -28.41
CA SER A 13 7.04 78.02 -28.55
C SER A 13 6.56 78.67 -27.25
N GLN A 14 6.93 78.12 -26.10
CA GLN A 14 6.82 78.72 -24.80
C GLN A 14 8.16 79.33 -24.38
N ALA A 15 8.09 80.41 -23.59
CA ALA A 15 9.30 81.09 -23.16
C ALA A 15 9.80 80.46 -21.87
N ASP A 16 11.11 80.24 -21.72
CA ASP A 16 11.74 79.50 -20.60
C ASP A 16 11.26 79.89 -19.18
N TYR A 17 10.78 81.12 -18.98
CA TYR A 17 10.33 81.62 -17.68
C TYR A 17 8.84 81.39 -17.38
N LEU A 18 8.06 80.99 -18.40
CA LEU A 18 6.66 80.57 -18.29
C LEU A 18 6.49 79.08 -18.52
N ASP A 19 7.56 78.43 -18.98
CA ASP A 19 7.63 77.00 -19.19
C ASP A 19 8.02 76.29 -17.89
N VAL A 20 7.22 75.30 -17.47
CA VAL A 20 7.53 74.47 -16.29
C VAL A 20 8.60 73.42 -16.61
N PHE A 21 8.74 73.02 -17.87
CA PHE A 21 9.71 72.05 -18.35
C PHE A 21 10.59 72.63 -19.49
N PRO A 22 11.45 73.65 -19.24
CA PRO A 22 12.16 74.41 -20.29
C PRO A 22 13.19 73.64 -21.15
N GLU A 23 13.33 72.34 -20.94
CA GLU A 23 14.26 71.45 -21.65
C GLU A 23 13.50 70.28 -22.32
N ASP A 24 12.17 70.27 -22.28
CA ASP A 24 11.32 69.22 -22.82
C ASP A 24 10.34 69.81 -23.83
N GLU A 25 10.66 69.66 -25.12
CA GLU A 25 9.88 70.23 -26.22
C GLU A 25 8.41 69.74 -26.28
N THR A 26 8.05 68.73 -25.48
CA THR A 26 6.73 68.14 -25.46
C THR A 26 5.91 68.50 -24.23
N GLN A 27 6.46 69.20 -23.24
CA GLN A 27 5.78 69.58 -22.00
C GLN A 27 6.03 71.05 -21.67
N TRP A 28 4.99 71.76 -21.21
CA TRP A 28 5.12 73.20 -20.87
C TRP A 28 4.28 73.66 -19.68
N SER A 29 3.45 72.77 -19.14
CA SER A 29 2.48 73.06 -18.09
C SER A 29 2.46 71.91 -17.10
N ASP A 30 2.36 72.25 -15.81
CA ASP A 30 2.21 71.36 -14.66
C ASP A 30 1.31 72.11 -13.68
N GLN A 31 0.01 71.83 -13.71
CA GLN A 31 -0.98 72.65 -13.05
C GLN A 31 -1.02 72.41 -11.52
N ASP A 32 -0.76 71.19 -11.07
CA ASP A 32 -0.77 70.81 -9.66
C ASP A 32 0.62 70.75 -9.00
N GLY A 33 1.69 70.82 -9.80
CA GLY A 33 3.07 70.94 -9.35
C GLY A 33 3.69 69.62 -8.93
N ASP A 34 3.25 68.50 -9.51
CA ASP A 34 3.72 67.16 -9.16
C ASP A 34 4.95 66.69 -9.97
N GLY A 35 5.29 67.44 -11.03
CA GLY A 35 6.44 67.18 -11.89
C GLY A 35 6.14 66.31 -13.11
N TYR A 36 4.89 65.92 -13.34
CA TYR A 36 4.39 65.39 -14.61
C TYR A 36 3.75 66.51 -15.43
N GLY A 37 3.85 66.42 -16.75
CA GLY A 37 3.41 67.52 -17.63
C GLY A 37 1.99 67.32 -18.16
N ASP A 38 1.17 68.36 -18.13
CA ASP A 38 -0.26 68.29 -18.52
C ASP A 38 -0.49 67.98 -20.01
N ASN A 39 0.53 68.14 -20.87
CA ASN A 39 0.34 68.03 -22.31
C ASN A 39 0.27 66.56 -22.76
N SER A 40 -0.94 66.05 -22.95
CA SER A 40 -1.19 64.67 -23.41
C SER A 40 -1.05 64.48 -24.94
N SER A 41 -0.14 65.21 -25.60
CA SER A 41 0.02 65.14 -27.04
C SER A 41 0.65 63.81 -27.49
N LEU A 42 0.49 63.46 -28.78
CA LEU A 42 1.08 62.24 -29.32
C LEU A 42 2.62 62.34 -29.26
N ASN A 43 3.26 61.43 -28.52
CA ASN A 43 4.70 61.41 -28.16
C ASN A 43 5.12 62.40 -27.06
N ALA A 44 4.18 62.92 -26.29
CA ALA A 44 4.52 63.62 -25.06
C ALA A 44 5.30 62.70 -24.12
N THR A 45 6.38 63.21 -23.55
CA THR A 45 7.13 62.57 -22.47
C THR A 45 6.33 62.69 -21.18
N ASN A 46 6.20 61.58 -20.46
CA ASN A 46 5.58 61.48 -19.13
C ASN A 46 4.35 62.39 -18.92
N PRO A 47 3.32 62.32 -19.80
CA PRO A 47 2.14 63.16 -19.64
C PRO A 47 1.38 62.74 -18.39
N ASP A 48 0.93 63.74 -17.64
CA ASP A 48 0.15 63.55 -16.43
C ASP A 48 -1.25 62.99 -16.77
N ALA A 49 -1.62 61.89 -16.10
CA ALA A 49 -2.93 61.26 -16.18
C ALA A 49 -3.95 61.88 -15.21
N CYS A 50 -3.52 62.73 -14.28
CA CYS A 50 -4.29 63.47 -13.29
C CYS A 50 -3.96 64.98 -13.21
N PRO A 51 -4.03 65.78 -14.31
CA PRO A 51 -3.53 67.17 -14.37
C PRO A 51 -4.07 68.21 -13.35
N ASP A 52 -5.09 67.85 -12.59
CA ASP A 52 -5.73 68.73 -11.59
C ASP A 52 -5.48 68.24 -10.15
N GLU A 53 -4.82 67.09 -9.96
CA GLU A 53 -4.68 66.38 -8.69
C GLU A 53 -3.25 65.86 -8.51
N TRP A 54 -2.49 66.55 -7.66
CA TRP A 54 -1.11 66.19 -7.35
C TRP A 54 -0.96 64.70 -7.04
N GLY A 55 -0.02 64.05 -7.73
CA GLY A 55 0.27 62.63 -7.55
C GLY A 55 1.75 62.27 -7.60
N ASN A 56 2.02 60.97 -7.43
CA ASN A 56 3.38 60.42 -7.39
C ASN A 56 3.48 59.03 -8.01
N SER A 57 2.38 58.48 -8.54
CA SER A 57 2.38 57.22 -9.27
C SER A 57 3.36 57.27 -10.44
N THR A 58 3.96 56.12 -10.75
CA THR A 58 5.06 56.02 -11.72
C THR A 58 4.90 54.90 -12.75
N PHE A 59 3.89 54.03 -12.61
CA PHE A 59 3.76 52.82 -13.42
C PHE A 59 2.55 52.82 -14.36
N ASP A 60 1.34 52.96 -13.83
CA ASP A 60 0.08 52.84 -14.57
C ASP A 60 -0.41 54.22 -15.10
N ARG A 61 -0.82 55.10 -14.20
CA ARG A 61 -1.39 56.42 -14.48
C ARG A 61 -0.46 57.46 -13.88
N LEU A 62 0.59 57.83 -14.62
CA LEU A 62 1.62 58.79 -14.19
C LEU A 62 1.00 60.09 -13.63
N GLY A 63 1.53 60.61 -12.51
CA GLY A 63 1.08 61.87 -11.90
C GLY A 63 -0.23 61.78 -11.10
N CYS A 64 -0.72 60.57 -10.85
CA CYS A 64 -1.88 60.33 -10.01
C CYS A 64 -1.50 59.98 -8.57
N LEU A 65 -2.46 60.14 -7.65
CA LEU A 65 -2.28 59.78 -6.24
C LEU A 65 -1.87 58.32 -6.10
N ASP A 66 -0.77 58.10 -5.38
CA ASP A 66 -0.19 56.81 -5.00
C ASP A 66 0.14 56.89 -3.50
N SER A 67 -0.75 56.34 -2.70
CA SER A 67 -0.82 56.55 -1.25
C SER A 67 0.27 55.81 -0.46
N ASP A 68 0.85 54.74 -1.00
CA ASP A 68 1.88 53.95 -0.33
C ASP A 68 3.26 53.99 -1.02
N GLY A 69 3.32 54.47 -2.26
CA GLY A 69 4.54 54.77 -2.99
C GLY A 69 5.17 53.59 -3.71
N ASP A 70 4.40 52.57 -4.08
CA ASP A 70 4.86 51.44 -4.88
C ASP A 70 4.91 51.72 -6.41
N GLY A 71 4.30 52.83 -6.81
CA GLY A 71 4.25 53.31 -8.19
C GLY A 71 2.91 53.09 -8.90
N MET A 72 1.99 52.31 -8.36
CA MET A 72 0.61 52.16 -8.86
C MET A 72 -0.27 53.29 -8.33
N SER A 73 -1.21 53.77 -9.14
CA SER A 73 -2.17 54.77 -8.68
C SER A 73 -3.27 54.14 -7.83
N ASP A 74 -3.74 54.83 -6.77
CA ASP A 74 -4.81 54.38 -5.85
C ASP A 74 -6.08 53.86 -6.55
N LEU A 75 -6.31 54.24 -7.81
CA LEU A 75 -7.49 53.85 -8.58
C LEU A 75 -7.37 52.44 -9.18
N LEU A 76 -6.15 52.02 -9.54
CA LEU A 76 -5.86 50.75 -10.21
C LEU A 76 -4.98 49.83 -9.35
N ASP A 77 -4.80 50.20 -8.09
CA ASP A 77 -4.18 49.39 -7.07
C ASP A 77 -5.28 48.79 -6.19
N ASP A 78 -5.34 47.46 -6.12
CA ASP A 78 -6.29 46.77 -5.26
C ASP A 78 -5.90 46.85 -3.77
N PHE A 79 -4.65 47.23 -3.47
CA PHE A 79 -4.10 47.46 -2.14
C PHE A 79 -3.48 48.85 -1.94
N PRO A 80 -4.22 49.97 -2.08
CA PRO A 80 -3.68 51.36 -2.10
C PRO A 80 -2.92 51.86 -0.86
N LEU A 81 -2.77 51.03 0.17
CA LEU A 81 -2.12 51.39 1.44
C LEU A 81 -1.03 50.39 1.82
N ASP A 82 -0.69 49.46 0.94
CA ASP A 82 0.27 48.40 1.15
C ASP A 82 1.21 48.25 -0.05
N ALA A 83 2.32 48.98 -0.01
CA ALA A 83 3.30 49.07 -1.10
C ALA A 83 4.00 47.74 -1.49
N GLU A 84 3.68 46.63 -0.82
CA GLU A 84 4.17 45.30 -1.19
C GLU A 84 3.18 44.53 -2.08
N ARG A 85 1.97 45.06 -2.34
CA ARG A 85 0.86 44.37 -3.01
C ARG A 85 0.14 45.30 -3.97
N THR A 86 -0.31 44.80 -5.12
CA THR A 86 -0.84 45.65 -6.21
C THR A 86 -2.10 45.13 -6.91
N SER A 87 -2.36 43.82 -6.90
CA SER A 87 -3.39 43.20 -7.75
C SER A 87 -4.11 42.07 -7.01
N ASP A 88 -5.45 42.05 -7.07
CA ASP A 88 -6.32 41.03 -6.46
C ASP A 88 -7.48 40.71 -7.43
N VAL A 89 -7.20 39.88 -8.43
CA VAL A 89 -8.12 39.68 -9.55
C VAL A 89 -9.43 39.01 -9.13
N ASP A 90 -9.39 38.12 -8.13
CA ASP A 90 -10.54 37.35 -7.69
C ASP A 90 -11.15 37.82 -6.36
N LEU A 91 -10.57 38.87 -5.76
CA LEU A 91 -11.03 39.55 -4.56
C LEU A 91 -11.04 38.65 -3.32
N ASP A 92 -10.06 37.76 -3.23
CA ASP A 92 -9.86 36.89 -2.07
C ASP A 92 -9.04 37.53 -0.95
N GLY A 93 -8.47 38.70 -1.24
CA GLY A 93 -7.68 39.48 -0.30
C GLY A 93 -6.22 39.03 -0.25
N LEU A 94 -5.72 38.33 -1.26
CA LEU A 94 -4.32 37.97 -1.50
C LEU A 94 -3.81 38.69 -2.76
N ASP A 95 -2.50 38.91 -2.81
CA ASP A 95 -1.86 39.54 -3.99
C ASP A 95 -1.53 38.46 -5.02
N ASP A 96 -1.99 38.68 -6.26
CA ASP A 96 -1.88 37.74 -7.38
C ASP A 96 -0.45 37.24 -7.67
N LEU A 97 0.59 38.00 -7.31
CA LEU A 97 1.97 37.71 -7.71
C LEU A 97 2.75 36.95 -6.64
N PHE A 98 2.48 37.19 -5.37
CA PHE A 98 3.32 36.70 -4.27
C PHE A 98 2.58 35.92 -3.18
N ASP A 99 1.30 36.20 -2.98
CA ASP A 99 0.53 35.64 -1.87
C ASP A 99 -0.54 34.63 -2.33
N ASP A 100 -0.95 34.69 -3.60
CA ASP A 100 -2.03 33.87 -4.16
C ASP A 100 -1.52 32.77 -5.14
N ASN A 101 -1.70 31.51 -4.74
CA ASN A 101 -1.43 30.31 -5.54
C ASN A 101 -2.55 29.96 -6.53
N CYS A 102 -3.68 30.70 -6.52
CA CYS A 102 -4.75 30.64 -7.50
C CYS A 102 -5.26 32.02 -7.93
N PRO A 103 -4.47 32.84 -8.68
CA PRO A 103 -4.74 34.25 -9.01
C PRO A 103 -6.05 34.59 -9.74
N ASN A 104 -6.91 33.62 -10.04
CA ASN A 104 -8.18 33.83 -10.73
C ASN A 104 -9.34 33.08 -10.06
N THR A 105 -9.10 32.43 -8.92
CA THR A 105 -10.08 31.57 -8.27
C THR A 105 -10.03 31.71 -6.76
N HIS A 106 -10.98 32.49 -6.23
CA HIS A 106 -11.07 32.86 -4.82
C HIS A 106 -10.80 31.70 -3.84
N ASN A 107 -9.64 31.73 -3.18
CA ASN A 107 -9.19 30.70 -2.23
C ASN A 107 -8.37 31.31 -1.08
N PRO A 108 -8.98 32.10 -0.16
CA PRO A 108 -8.25 32.78 0.92
C PRO A 108 -7.54 31.86 1.93
N GLN A 109 -7.72 30.55 1.82
CA GLN A 109 -7.07 29.54 2.65
C GLN A 109 -5.69 29.14 2.11
N GLN A 110 -5.46 29.29 0.79
CA GLN A 110 -4.21 28.93 0.13
C GLN A 110 -3.79 27.49 0.45
N ASP A 111 -4.78 26.59 0.49
CA ASP A 111 -4.51 25.16 0.60
C ASP A 111 -3.78 24.73 -0.69
N ASP A 112 -2.71 23.95 -0.52
CA ASP A 112 -1.78 23.46 -1.54
C ASP A 112 -1.24 22.13 -0.97
N LEU A 113 -1.86 21.03 -1.37
CA LEU A 113 -1.67 19.73 -0.74
C LEU A 113 -0.31 19.12 -1.10
N ASP A 114 0.14 19.24 -2.35
CA ASP A 114 1.40 18.66 -2.84
C ASP A 114 2.60 19.65 -2.80
N GLU A 115 2.35 20.91 -2.44
CA GLU A 115 3.34 22.00 -2.34
C GLU A 115 4.01 22.35 -3.69
N ASP A 116 3.34 22.19 -4.83
CA ASP A 116 3.87 22.56 -6.15
C ASP A 116 3.78 24.07 -6.48
N GLY A 117 2.98 24.80 -5.68
CA GLY A 117 2.74 26.24 -5.81
C GLY A 117 1.48 26.61 -6.59
N ILE A 118 0.66 25.63 -6.99
CA ILE A 118 -0.70 25.78 -7.51
C ILE A 118 -1.64 25.37 -6.37
N GLY A 119 -2.63 26.19 -6.04
CA GLY A 119 -3.54 25.85 -4.95
C GLY A 119 -4.58 24.82 -5.35
N ASP A 120 -5.04 24.00 -4.39
CA ASP A 120 -6.02 22.91 -4.59
C ASP A 120 -7.30 23.35 -5.34
N VAL A 121 -7.67 24.62 -5.23
CA VAL A 121 -8.89 25.14 -5.86
C VAL A 121 -8.73 25.33 -7.38
N CYS A 122 -7.49 25.52 -7.84
CA CYS A 122 -7.14 25.71 -9.24
C CYS A 122 -6.18 24.66 -9.79
N ASP A 123 -5.71 23.73 -8.95
CA ASP A 123 -5.04 22.52 -9.38
C ASP A 123 -6.04 21.55 -10.03
N THR A 124 -5.50 20.61 -10.80
CA THR A 124 -6.22 19.51 -11.43
C THR A 124 -5.70 18.13 -11.01
N ASP A 125 -4.68 18.11 -10.16
CA ASP A 125 -3.96 16.96 -9.61
C ASP A 125 -3.49 17.35 -8.20
N ASP A 126 -4.44 17.41 -7.26
CA ASP A 126 -4.27 17.98 -5.91
C ASP A 126 -3.14 17.33 -5.10
N ASP A 127 -2.80 16.05 -5.31
CA ASP A 127 -1.75 15.35 -4.57
C ASP A 127 -0.48 15.06 -5.38
N GLY A 128 -0.45 15.47 -6.65
CA GLY A 128 0.73 15.49 -7.51
C GLY A 128 1.22 14.11 -7.92
N ASP A 129 0.37 13.09 -7.87
CA ASP A 129 0.73 11.72 -8.19
C ASP A 129 0.72 11.43 -9.72
N GLY A 130 0.21 12.36 -10.52
CA GLY A 130 0.11 12.27 -11.98
C GLY A 130 -1.24 11.77 -12.50
N LYS A 131 -2.22 11.52 -11.63
CA LYS A 131 -3.62 11.27 -11.95
C LYS A 131 -4.42 12.55 -11.70
N LEU A 132 -5.33 12.86 -12.62
CA LEU A 132 -6.15 14.06 -12.48
C LEU A 132 -7.30 13.77 -11.51
N ASP A 133 -7.70 14.74 -10.68
CA ASP A 133 -8.72 14.55 -9.64
C ASP A 133 -10.02 13.93 -10.16
N GLY A 134 -10.36 14.20 -11.42
CA GLY A 134 -11.59 13.72 -12.06
C GLY A 134 -11.57 12.24 -12.44
N ILE A 135 -10.41 11.60 -12.47
CA ILE A 135 -10.21 10.17 -12.75
C ILE A 135 -9.47 9.44 -11.64
N ASP A 136 -9.12 10.16 -10.58
CA ASP A 136 -8.41 9.67 -9.42
C ASP A 136 -9.41 9.23 -8.35
N SER A 137 -9.25 8.03 -7.81
CA SER A 137 -10.03 7.49 -6.70
C SER A 137 -9.62 8.10 -5.35
N CYS A 138 -8.38 8.58 -5.24
CA CYS A 138 -7.76 9.20 -4.09
C CYS A 138 -7.23 10.62 -4.40
N PRO A 139 -8.06 11.55 -4.91
CA PRO A 139 -7.63 12.86 -5.43
C PRO A 139 -7.00 13.81 -4.39
N ARG A 140 -6.91 13.40 -3.12
CA ARG A 140 -6.27 14.16 -2.04
C ARG A 140 -5.49 13.20 -1.16
N GLY A 141 -4.79 12.27 -1.81
CA GLY A 141 -4.17 11.09 -1.25
C GLY A 141 -2.78 11.34 -0.70
N ALA A 142 -1.94 10.32 -0.76
CA ALA A 142 -0.55 10.45 -0.40
C ALA A 142 0.18 11.38 -1.38
N ILE A 143 1.10 12.19 -0.87
CA ILE A 143 1.97 13.05 -1.68
C ILE A 143 3.40 12.46 -1.79
N ASP A 144 4.25 13.05 -2.62
CA ASP A 144 5.66 12.64 -2.85
C ASP A 144 5.79 11.21 -3.44
N TRP A 145 4.87 10.86 -4.33
CA TRP A 145 4.95 9.66 -5.15
C TRP A 145 4.36 9.91 -6.55
N THR A 146 4.28 8.87 -7.37
CA THR A 146 3.68 8.97 -8.71
C THR A 146 2.96 7.67 -8.98
N SER A 147 1.73 7.73 -9.47
CA SER A 147 0.96 6.58 -9.90
C SER A 147 1.69 5.81 -11.00
N VAL A 148 2.05 4.57 -10.66
CA VAL A 148 2.75 3.62 -11.52
C VAL A 148 2.36 2.20 -11.10
N SER A 149 2.13 1.31 -12.06
CA SER A 149 1.74 -0.12 -11.90
C SER A 149 2.45 -0.98 -10.84
N PHE A 150 3.54 -0.54 -10.22
CA PHE A 150 4.19 -1.28 -9.12
C PHE A 150 3.96 -0.67 -7.72
N LEU A 151 3.32 0.50 -7.64
CA LEU A 151 2.94 1.22 -6.41
C LEU A 151 1.43 1.49 -6.31
N ASP A 152 0.76 1.45 -7.46
CA ASP A 152 -0.68 1.63 -7.71
C ASP A 152 -0.97 0.63 -8.84
N TYR A 153 -1.54 -0.52 -8.51
CA TYR A 153 -1.58 -1.69 -9.39
C TYR A 153 -2.64 -1.56 -10.49
N ASP A 154 -3.83 -1.04 -10.18
CA ASP A 154 -4.89 -0.77 -11.15
C ASP A 154 -4.76 0.60 -11.85
N GLU A 155 -3.83 1.44 -11.38
CA GLU A 155 -3.54 2.78 -11.87
C GLU A 155 -4.71 3.76 -11.67
N ASP A 156 -5.43 3.67 -10.55
CA ASP A 156 -6.56 4.54 -10.22
C ASP A 156 -6.21 5.81 -9.43
N GLY A 157 -4.93 5.98 -9.04
CA GLY A 157 -4.44 7.12 -8.25
C GLY A 157 -4.43 6.88 -6.73
N CYS A 158 -4.88 5.71 -6.27
CA CYS A 158 -4.71 5.29 -4.89
C CYS A 158 -3.41 4.48 -4.72
N ARG A 159 -2.63 4.81 -3.69
CA ARG A 159 -1.41 4.06 -3.40
C ARG A 159 -1.71 2.76 -2.66
N ASP A 160 -1.49 1.61 -3.31
CA ASP A 160 -1.64 0.23 -2.80
C ASP A 160 -1.38 0.10 -1.29
N SER A 161 -0.21 0.57 -0.87
CA SER A 161 0.32 0.30 0.48
C SER A 161 -0.24 1.18 1.60
N LEU A 162 -0.99 2.24 1.28
CA LEU A 162 -1.37 3.28 2.24
C LEU A 162 -2.86 3.59 2.27
N GLU A 163 -3.48 3.71 1.10
CA GLU A 163 -4.81 4.29 0.97
C GLU A 163 -5.73 3.56 0.02
N ASP A 164 -5.17 2.71 -0.82
CA ASP A 164 -5.93 1.74 -1.58
C ASP A 164 -6.28 0.52 -0.70
N SER A 165 -7.47 -0.02 -0.92
CA SER A 165 -7.93 -1.24 -0.28
C SER A 165 -8.46 -2.27 -1.27
N ASP A 166 -8.37 -2.00 -2.57
CA ASP A 166 -8.86 -2.80 -3.69
C ASP A 166 -7.83 -2.66 -4.82
N ASP A 167 -6.64 -3.25 -4.59
CA ASP A 167 -5.42 -3.03 -5.39
C ASP A 167 -5.63 -3.29 -6.91
N ASP A 168 -6.58 -4.13 -7.32
CA ASP A 168 -6.87 -4.45 -8.73
C ASP A 168 -8.18 -3.87 -9.30
N GLY A 169 -8.96 -3.20 -8.45
CA GLY A 169 -10.13 -2.41 -8.81
C GLY A 169 -11.32 -3.24 -9.27
N ASP A 170 -11.44 -4.50 -8.84
CA ASP A 170 -12.55 -5.38 -9.20
C ASP A 170 -13.82 -5.16 -8.34
N GLY A 171 -13.68 -4.44 -7.23
CA GLY A 171 -14.76 -4.10 -6.30
C GLY A 171 -14.79 -4.95 -5.02
N ILE A 172 -13.82 -5.82 -4.78
CA ILE A 172 -13.66 -6.62 -3.57
C ILE A 172 -12.40 -6.17 -2.81
N ASP A 173 -12.57 -5.68 -1.58
CA ASP A 173 -11.41 -5.26 -0.77
C ASP A 173 -10.34 -6.38 -0.63
N ASP A 174 -9.05 -6.05 -0.72
CA ASP A 174 -7.88 -6.93 -0.58
C ASP A 174 -7.94 -7.94 0.58
N GLY A 175 -8.59 -7.54 1.68
CA GLY A 175 -8.72 -8.36 2.88
C GLY A 175 -9.76 -9.48 2.76
N MET A 176 -10.67 -9.35 1.82
CA MET A 176 -11.73 -10.28 1.46
C MET A 176 -11.47 -10.97 0.11
N ASP A 177 -10.53 -10.44 -0.67
CA ASP A 177 -10.13 -10.95 -1.97
C ASP A 177 -9.09 -12.09 -1.86
N SER A 178 -9.36 -13.20 -2.55
CA SER A 178 -8.47 -14.35 -2.75
C SER A 178 -7.36 -14.06 -3.77
N CYS A 179 -7.60 -13.11 -4.68
CA CYS A 179 -6.73 -12.61 -5.72
C CYS A 179 -6.46 -11.08 -5.63
N PRO A 180 -5.93 -10.52 -4.50
CA PRO A 180 -5.79 -9.06 -4.28
C PRO A 180 -4.97 -8.25 -5.30
N ARG A 181 -4.33 -8.91 -6.27
CA ARG A 181 -3.61 -8.28 -7.38
C ARG A 181 -3.86 -9.13 -8.61
N GLY A 182 -5.13 -9.23 -8.97
CA GLY A 182 -5.63 -10.06 -10.03
C GLY A 182 -5.60 -9.36 -11.39
N ASP A 183 -6.49 -9.78 -12.27
CA ASP A 183 -6.67 -9.23 -13.59
C ASP A 183 -7.29 -7.84 -13.48
N LEU A 184 -6.85 -6.91 -14.33
CA LEU A 184 -7.37 -5.55 -14.32
C LEU A 184 -8.53 -5.36 -15.30
N GLY A 185 -9.43 -4.43 -14.99
CA GLY A 185 -10.46 -3.94 -15.92
C GLY A 185 -11.68 -4.84 -16.06
N TRP A 186 -11.97 -5.64 -15.03
CA TRP A 186 -13.23 -6.33 -14.83
C TRP A 186 -13.80 -5.94 -13.46
N SER A 187 -14.92 -6.53 -13.06
CA SER A 187 -15.51 -6.26 -11.75
C SER A 187 -16.20 -7.51 -11.23
N SER A 188 -16.00 -7.84 -9.96
CA SER A 188 -16.66 -8.98 -9.30
C SER A 188 -18.19 -8.88 -9.38
N ASN A 189 -18.79 -9.93 -9.93
CA ASN A 189 -20.24 -10.10 -10.00
C ASN A 189 -20.58 -11.56 -10.33
N LYS A 190 -21.82 -11.95 -10.08
CA LYS A 190 -22.34 -13.33 -10.27
C LYS A 190 -22.10 -14.00 -11.63
N GLU A 191 -21.78 -13.26 -12.68
CA GLU A 191 -21.48 -13.86 -14.00
C GLU A 191 -19.98 -14.15 -14.19
N SER A 192 -19.10 -13.39 -13.53
CA SER A 192 -17.63 -13.45 -13.69
C SER A 192 -16.85 -13.85 -12.44
N ASP A 193 -17.51 -13.86 -11.30
CA ASP A 193 -17.01 -14.28 -9.98
C ASP A 193 -18.21 -14.95 -9.26
N HIS A 194 -18.29 -16.27 -9.39
CA HIS A 194 -19.47 -17.04 -8.98
C HIS A 194 -19.61 -17.11 -7.46
N ASP A 195 -18.51 -17.30 -6.74
CA ASP A 195 -18.49 -17.39 -5.27
C ASP A 195 -18.26 -16.05 -4.55
N SER A 196 -17.93 -14.99 -5.31
CA SER A 196 -17.67 -13.63 -4.83
C SER A 196 -16.42 -13.52 -3.96
N ASP A 197 -15.36 -14.25 -4.31
CA ASP A 197 -14.08 -14.22 -3.61
C ASP A 197 -13.05 -13.25 -4.19
N GLY A 198 -13.39 -12.51 -5.26
CA GLY A 198 -12.51 -11.53 -5.92
C GLY A 198 -11.59 -12.13 -6.99
N CYS A 199 -11.65 -13.44 -7.23
CA CYS A 199 -10.94 -14.04 -8.36
C CYS A 199 -11.83 -14.12 -9.60
N ASN A 200 -11.26 -13.84 -10.77
CA ASN A 200 -11.98 -14.02 -12.04
C ASN A 200 -12.11 -15.51 -12.38
N ASP A 201 -13.33 -16.03 -12.45
CA ASP A 201 -13.65 -17.42 -12.81
C ASP A 201 -12.89 -17.94 -14.05
N VAL A 202 -12.66 -17.06 -15.04
CA VAL A 202 -12.15 -17.48 -16.36
C VAL A 202 -10.62 -17.55 -16.40
N SER A 203 -9.94 -16.71 -15.63
CA SER A 203 -8.52 -16.43 -15.82
C SER A 203 -7.64 -16.66 -14.60
N GLU A 204 -8.20 -16.58 -13.40
CA GLU A 204 -7.42 -16.56 -12.16
C GLU A 204 -7.91 -17.54 -11.12
N ASP A 205 -9.23 -17.74 -11.07
CA ASP A 205 -9.85 -18.76 -10.26
C ASP A 205 -9.66 -20.15 -10.88
N LEU A 206 -9.52 -21.15 -10.02
CA LEU A 206 -9.42 -22.56 -10.40
C LEU A 206 -10.48 -23.42 -9.68
N ASP A 207 -11.35 -22.80 -8.88
CA ASP A 207 -12.35 -23.39 -7.99
C ASP A 207 -13.53 -22.40 -7.90
N ASP A 208 -14.26 -22.22 -9.01
CA ASP A 208 -15.26 -21.14 -9.22
C ASP A 208 -16.36 -21.08 -8.12
N ASP A 209 -16.62 -22.17 -7.39
CA ASP A 209 -17.65 -22.24 -6.33
C ASP A 209 -17.10 -22.44 -4.90
N ASN A 210 -15.77 -22.47 -4.78
CA ASN A 210 -14.98 -22.58 -3.54
C ASN A 210 -15.36 -23.77 -2.65
N ASP A 211 -15.76 -24.90 -3.23
CA ASP A 211 -16.07 -26.13 -2.49
C ASP A 211 -14.79 -26.96 -2.15
N GLY A 212 -13.64 -26.59 -2.72
CA GLY A 212 -12.36 -27.25 -2.54
C GLY A 212 -11.97 -28.22 -3.65
N LYS A 213 -12.75 -28.31 -4.73
CA LYS A 213 -12.46 -29.04 -5.96
C LYS A 213 -12.11 -28.07 -7.07
N MET A 214 -11.03 -28.40 -7.77
CA MET A 214 -10.64 -27.56 -8.89
C MET A 214 -11.52 -27.87 -10.11
N ASP A 215 -11.91 -26.86 -10.88
CA ASP A 215 -12.88 -26.96 -11.99
C ASP A 215 -12.61 -28.12 -12.95
N TYR A 216 -11.34 -28.38 -13.27
CA TYR A 216 -10.98 -29.45 -14.22
C TYR A 216 -11.15 -30.87 -13.67
N LYS A 217 -11.46 -30.99 -12.39
CA LYS A 217 -11.80 -32.23 -11.66
C LYS A 217 -13.19 -32.14 -11.03
N ASP A 218 -13.91 -31.10 -11.37
CA ASP A 218 -15.23 -30.83 -10.87
C ASP A 218 -16.25 -31.08 -11.99
N ASP A 219 -17.22 -31.94 -11.75
CA ASP A 219 -18.32 -32.20 -12.69
C ASP A 219 -19.43 -31.12 -12.57
N CYS A 220 -19.40 -30.33 -11.49
CA CYS A 220 -20.22 -29.17 -11.19
C CYS A 220 -19.40 -27.89 -10.86
N PRO A 221 -18.49 -27.39 -11.74
CA PRO A 221 -17.55 -26.31 -11.40
C PRO A 221 -18.17 -25.00 -10.90
N ARG A 222 -19.43 -24.70 -11.26
CA ARG A 222 -20.16 -23.50 -10.79
C ARG A 222 -21.37 -23.92 -9.98
N GLY A 223 -21.11 -24.77 -9.02
CA GLY A 223 -22.12 -25.45 -8.24
C GLY A 223 -22.67 -24.60 -7.12
N MET A 224 -23.28 -25.28 -6.15
CA MET A 224 -23.83 -24.62 -4.98
C MET A 224 -22.72 -23.97 -4.13
N LEU A 225 -22.96 -22.77 -3.62
CA LEU A 225 -21.99 -22.09 -2.74
C LEU A 225 -22.16 -22.46 -1.26
N GLY A 226 -21.06 -22.39 -0.50
CA GLY A 226 -21.08 -22.41 0.97
C GLY A 226 -21.10 -23.80 1.60
N TRP A 227 -20.53 -24.78 0.91
CA TRP A 227 -20.23 -26.12 1.41
C TRP A 227 -18.80 -26.48 1.01
N ASP A 228 -18.25 -27.56 1.59
CA ASP A 228 -16.96 -28.09 1.17
C ASP A 228 -17.17 -29.53 0.69
N SER A 229 -16.48 -29.93 -0.38
CA SER A 229 -16.42 -31.33 -0.80
C SER A 229 -15.75 -32.21 0.27
N SER A 230 -16.48 -33.23 0.71
CA SER A 230 -16.04 -34.16 1.74
C SER A 230 -16.72 -35.52 1.57
N GLU A 231 -16.14 -36.60 2.12
CA GLU A 231 -16.74 -37.96 2.10
C GLU A 231 -18.19 -38.05 2.65
N SER A 232 -18.71 -36.98 3.26
CA SER A 232 -20.07 -36.91 3.81
C SER A 232 -21.04 -36.01 3.03
N THR A 233 -20.55 -35.25 2.06
CA THR A 233 -21.30 -34.24 1.30
C THR A 233 -21.10 -34.35 -0.21
N ASP A 234 -20.02 -34.99 -0.63
CA ASP A 234 -19.64 -35.34 -2.00
C ASP A 234 -19.05 -36.76 -1.92
N ARG A 235 -19.90 -37.75 -2.22
CA ARG A 235 -19.64 -39.15 -1.96
C ARG A 235 -18.56 -39.71 -2.88
N ASP A 236 -18.66 -39.44 -4.17
CA ASP A 236 -17.76 -39.98 -5.19
C ASP A 236 -16.53 -39.08 -5.44
N SER A 237 -16.52 -37.89 -4.84
CA SER A 237 -15.48 -36.89 -4.91
C SER A 237 -15.39 -36.16 -6.26
N ASP A 238 -16.50 -35.98 -6.97
CA ASP A 238 -16.58 -35.27 -8.25
C ASP A 238 -16.87 -33.76 -8.16
N GLY A 239 -17.14 -33.21 -6.96
CA GLY A 239 -17.43 -31.78 -6.76
C GLY A 239 -18.90 -31.40 -6.90
N CYS A 240 -19.80 -32.37 -7.13
CA CYS A 240 -21.23 -32.13 -7.09
C CYS A 240 -21.79 -32.42 -5.67
N PHE A 241 -22.70 -31.56 -5.19
CA PHE A 241 -23.30 -31.77 -3.87
C PHE A 241 -24.41 -32.84 -3.91
N ASP A 242 -24.18 -33.99 -3.25
CA ASP A 242 -25.06 -35.18 -3.22
C ASP A 242 -26.57 -34.82 -3.11
N SER A 243 -26.90 -33.91 -2.20
CA SER A 243 -28.32 -33.71 -1.81
C SER A 243 -29.15 -32.88 -2.78
N ASN A 244 -28.53 -32.15 -3.71
CA ASN A 244 -29.23 -31.09 -4.43
C ASN A 244 -28.75 -30.85 -5.86
N GLU A 245 -27.52 -31.20 -6.20
CA GLU A 245 -26.88 -30.88 -7.46
C GLU A 245 -26.42 -32.12 -8.21
N ASP A 246 -25.89 -33.10 -7.48
CA ASP A 246 -25.54 -34.40 -8.01
C ASP A 246 -26.80 -35.23 -8.34
N LEU A 247 -26.71 -36.02 -9.41
CA LEU A 247 -27.75 -36.94 -9.84
C LEU A 247 -27.26 -38.41 -9.83
N ASP A 248 -25.99 -38.67 -9.53
CA ASP A 248 -25.35 -39.99 -9.52
C ASP A 248 -24.28 -40.03 -8.41
N ASP A 249 -24.74 -40.11 -7.15
CA ASP A 249 -23.95 -39.98 -5.91
C ASP A 249 -22.74 -40.96 -5.82
N ASP A 250 -22.70 -42.05 -6.60
CA ASP A 250 -21.56 -42.98 -6.60
C ASP A 250 -20.84 -43.15 -7.96
N ASN A 251 -21.33 -42.42 -8.97
CA ASN A 251 -20.79 -42.22 -10.32
C ASN A 251 -20.53 -43.54 -11.04
N ASP A 252 -21.47 -44.47 -10.91
CA ASP A 252 -21.48 -45.74 -11.62
C ASP A 252 -22.22 -45.67 -12.98
N GLY A 253 -22.83 -44.53 -13.28
CA GLY A 253 -23.54 -44.25 -14.52
C GLY A 253 -25.05 -44.49 -14.45
N VAL A 254 -25.63 -44.70 -13.25
CA VAL A 254 -27.06 -44.85 -13.01
C VAL A 254 -27.56 -43.73 -12.11
N GLU A 255 -28.49 -42.90 -12.60
CA GLU A 255 -29.02 -41.78 -11.82
C GLU A 255 -29.74 -42.25 -10.53
N ASP A 256 -29.61 -41.52 -9.44
CA ASP A 256 -30.14 -41.82 -8.09
C ASP A 256 -31.64 -42.19 -8.07
N ASP A 257 -32.43 -41.51 -8.90
CA ASP A 257 -33.89 -41.69 -8.96
C ASP A 257 -34.29 -43.07 -9.51
N VAL A 258 -33.36 -43.74 -10.23
CA VAL A 258 -33.54 -45.07 -10.81
C VAL A 258 -32.58 -46.11 -10.24
N ASP A 259 -31.58 -45.70 -9.47
CA ASP A 259 -30.64 -46.56 -8.74
C ASP A 259 -31.24 -47.09 -7.42
N MET A 260 -31.06 -48.39 -7.16
CA MET A 260 -31.42 -49.03 -5.89
C MET A 260 -30.32 -48.95 -4.83
N CYS A 261 -29.11 -48.56 -5.22
CA CYS A 261 -27.96 -48.30 -4.39
C CYS A 261 -27.31 -46.92 -4.64
N PRO A 262 -28.03 -45.77 -4.59
CA PRO A 262 -27.52 -44.44 -4.99
C PRO A 262 -26.15 -44.05 -4.40
N GLN A 263 -25.87 -44.46 -3.15
CA GLN A 263 -24.58 -44.17 -2.47
C GLN A 263 -23.70 -45.43 -2.37
N GLY A 264 -23.71 -46.23 -3.43
CA GLY A 264 -23.17 -47.57 -3.49
C GLY A 264 -21.65 -47.64 -3.48
N ILE A 265 -21.11 -48.57 -4.27
CA ILE A 265 -19.68 -48.83 -4.32
C ILE A 265 -19.10 -47.99 -5.44
N MET A 266 -18.18 -47.08 -5.14
CA MET A 266 -17.54 -46.27 -6.19
C MET A 266 -16.53 -47.06 -7.05
N GLN A 267 -16.08 -46.47 -8.17
CA GLN A 267 -15.04 -46.97 -9.09
C GLN A 267 -15.41 -48.22 -9.89
N TRP A 268 -16.63 -48.29 -10.37
CA TRP A 268 -17.09 -49.22 -11.38
C TRP A 268 -18.16 -48.52 -12.24
N THR A 269 -18.68 -49.21 -13.24
CA THR A 269 -19.78 -48.71 -14.07
C THR A 269 -20.82 -49.81 -14.21
N SER A 270 -22.11 -49.46 -14.13
CA SER A 270 -23.21 -50.38 -14.42
C SER A 270 -23.17 -50.82 -15.89
N ASP A 271 -23.01 -52.12 -16.11
CA ASP A 271 -23.01 -52.75 -17.43
C ASP A 271 -23.60 -54.17 -17.40
N GLU A 272 -23.86 -54.76 -18.57
CA GLU A 272 -24.50 -56.09 -18.69
C GLU A 272 -23.75 -57.24 -17.98
N ASP A 273 -22.45 -57.05 -17.66
CA ASP A 273 -21.61 -58.04 -16.97
C ASP A 273 -21.45 -57.74 -15.46
N SER A 274 -21.61 -56.49 -15.02
CA SER A 274 -21.43 -56.02 -13.64
C SER A 274 -22.74 -55.73 -12.87
N ASP A 275 -23.84 -55.51 -13.59
CA ASP A 275 -25.20 -55.21 -13.11
C ASP A 275 -26.23 -55.93 -14.00
N VAL A 276 -26.44 -57.22 -13.73
CA VAL A 276 -27.20 -58.13 -14.58
C VAL A 276 -28.70 -57.86 -14.53
N ASP A 277 -29.24 -57.35 -13.41
CA ASP A 277 -30.66 -56.98 -13.30
C ASP A 277 -30.93 -55.48 -13.49
N SER A 278 -29.88 -54.69 -13.72
CA SER A 278 -29.93 -53.27 -14.10
C SER A 278 -30.61 -52.43 -13.03
N ASP A 279 -30.31 -52.73 -11.78
CA ASP A 279 -30.86 -52.05 -10.62
C ASP A 279 -29.91 -50.98 -10.04
N GLY A 280 -28.74 -50.78 -10.65
CA GLY A 280 -27.70 -49.83 -10.20
C GLY A 280 -26.85 -50.36 -9.04
N CYS A 281 -27.06 -51.61 -8.60
CA CYS A 281 -26.23 -52.23 -7.58
C CYS A 281 -25.22 -53.21 -8.20
N LYS A 282 -23.97 -53.13 -7.77
CA LYS A 282 -22.93 -54.06 -8.24
C LYS A 282 -23.17 -55.50 -7.83
N ASP A 283 -23.34 -56.37 -8.82
CA ASP A 283 -23.55 -57.81 -8.63
C ASP A 283 -22.43 -58.46 -7.80
N GLY A 284 -22.83 -59.27 -6.82
CA GLY A 284 -21.93 -60.08 -5.99
C GLY A 284 -21.24 -59.33 -4.84
N LEU A 285 -21.49 -58.03 -4.69
CA LEU A 285 -21.08 -57.20 -3.55
C LEU A 285 -22.27 -56.48 -2.88
N GLU A 286 -23.49 -56.68 -3.38
CA GLU A 286 -24.72 -56.22 -2.74
C GLU A 286 -24.72 -56.53 -1.23
N ILE A 287 -24.83 -55.49 -0.42
CA ILE A 287 -25.44 -55.66 0.90
C ILE A 287 -26.91 -55.80 0.60
N ALA A 288 -27.36 -57.04 0.40
CA ALA A 288 -28.75 -57.36 0.12
C ALA A 288 -29.66 -56.48 0.96
N SER A 289 -30.56 -55.79 0.26
CA SER A 289 -31.68 -55.07 0.83
C SER A 289 -32.29 -55.84 2.00
N VAL A 290 -32.86 -55.09 2.95
CA VAL A 290 -33.37 -55.52 4.27
C VAL A 290 -34.58 -56.50 4.19
N SER A 291 -34.63 -57.40 3.21
CA SER A 291 -35.62 -58.47 3.07
C SER A 291 -35.08 -59.88 3.27
N ASP A 292 -33.77 -60.14 3.24
CA ASP A 292 -33.24 -61.50 3.38
C ASP A 292 -32.37 -61.68 4.64
N VAL A 293 -33.06 -61.77 5.79
CA VAL A 293 -32.46 -62.30 7.03
C VAL A 293 -32.43 -63.84 6.93
N GLU A 294 -31.40 -64.39 6.31
CA GLU A 294 -30.86 -65.71 6.69
C GLU A 294 -29.42 -65.54 7.16
N GLU A 295 -29.26 -65.60 8.49
CA GLU A 295 -28.05 -65.80 9.29
C GLU A 295 -26.69 -65.41 8.67
N MET A 296 -26.21 -64.20 8.98
CA MET A 296 -24.79 -63.85 8.85
C MET A 296 -23.91 -64.84 9.65
N PRO A 297 -22.79 -65.36 9.11
CA PRO A 297 -21.92 -66.22 9.88
C PRO A 297 -21.07 -65.39 10.85
N GLU A 298 -21.42 -65.54 12.13
CA GLU A 298 -20.53 -65.73 13.28
C GLU A 298 -19.09 -65.19 13.18
N ASN A 299 -18.89 -64.15 13.98
CA ASN A 299 -17.67 -63.48 14.37
C ASN A 299 -16.41 -64.38 14.47
N PHE A 300 -15.28 -63.81 14.03
CA PHE A 300 -13.90 -64.30 14.22
C PHE A 300 -13.57 -64.79 15.66
N LEU A 301 -14.28 -64.29 16.67
CA LEU A 301 -14.14 -64.69 18.06
C LEU A 301 -14.61 -66.14 18.35
N GLU A 302 -15.64 -66.65 17.66
CA GLU A 302 -16.09 -68.03 17.84
C GLU A 302 -15.12 -69.04 17.19
N ARG A 303 -14.52 -68.68 16.04
CA ARG A 303 -13.48 -69.50 15.39
C ARG A 303 -12.21 -69.61 16.26
N LEU A 304 -11.93 -68.61 17.08
CA LEU A 304 -10.85 -68.62 18.07
C LEU A 304 -11.12 -69.61 19.23
N MET A 305 -12.39 -69.83 19.57
CA MET A 305 -12.82 -70.74 20.64
C MET A 305 -12.99 -72.19 20.17
N GLY A 306 -13.05 -72.43 18.85
CA GLY A 306 -13.21 -73.76 18.23
C GLY A 306 -11.93 -74.60 18.08
N GLY A 307 -10.75 -74.06 18.38
CA GLY A 307 -9.51 -74.84 18.48
C GLY A 307 -8.89 -75.31 17.15
N ASP A 308 -9.10 -74.57 16.05
CA ASP A 308 -8.51 -74.89 14.75
C ASP A 308 -7.11 -74.26 14.60
N LEU A 309 -6.07 -75.03 14.92
CA LEU A 309 -4.68 -74.56 15.03
C LEU A 309 -4.10 -74.01 13.71
N ASP A 310 -4.58 -74.48 12.56
CA ASP A 310 -4.04 -74.13 11.24
C ASP A 310 -4.56 -72.78 10.75
N ALA A 311 -5.83 -72.45 11.01
CA ALA A 311 -6.43 -71.15 10.66
C ALA A 311 -5.89 -70.02 11.56
N ILE A 312 -5.63 -70.31 12.84
CA ILE A 312 -5.03 -69.36 13.78
C ILE A 312 -3.57 -69.07 13.41
N GLY A 313 -2.82 -70.08 12.94
CA GLY A 313 -1.44 -69.92 12.50
C GLY A 313 -1.29 -69.00 11.28
N VAL A 314 -2.14 -69.17 10.26
CA VAL A 314 -2.13 -68.32 9.05
C VAL A 314 -2.62 -66.90 9.38
N SER A 315 -3.67 -66.76 10.19
CA SER A 315 -4.20 -65.46 10.58
C SER A 315 -3.19 -64.66 11.41
N LEU A 316 -2.54 -65.27 12.40
CA LEU A 316 -1.48 -64.60 13.18
C LEU A 316 -0.23 -64.32 12.35
N ALA A 317 0.11 -65.18 11.37
CA ALA A 317 1.24 -64.95 10.47
C ALA A 317 1.04 -63.75 9.52
N ILE A 318 -0.21 -63.35 9.25
CA ILE A 318 -0.55 -62.16 8.44
C ILE A 318 -0.77 -60.96 9.35
N ILE A 319 -1.54 -61.11 10.43
CA ILE A 319 -1.95 -60.01 11.31
C ILE A 319 -0.75 -59.45 12.10
N LEU A 320 0.16 -60.29 12.62
CA LEU A 320 1.31 -59.81 13.40
C LEU A 320 2.29 -58.93 12.59
N PRO A 321 2.70 -59.30 11.36
CA PRO A 321 3.51 -58.40 10.53
C PRO A 321 2.73 -57.18 10.04
N VAL A 322 1.43 -57.29 9.73
CA VAL A 322 0.61 -56.11 9.38
C VAL A 322 0.55 -55.13 10.54
N ILE A 323 0.25 -55.59 11.76
CA ILE A 323 0.28 -54.77 12.99
C ILE A 323 1.69 -54.20 13.23
N GLY A 324 2.75 -54.99 12.99
CA GLY A 324 4.12 -54.52 13.13
C GLY A 324 4.50 -53.43 12.13
N ILE A 325 4.03 -53.54 10.89
CA ILE A 325 4.24 -52.55 9.83
C ILE A 325 3.40 -51.30 10.11
N THR A 326 2.12 -51.42 10.45
CA THR A 326 1.26 -50.28 10.77
C THR A 326 1.74 -49.53 12.00
N LEU A 327 2.14 -50.23 13.08
CA LEU A 327 2.73 -49.60 14.27
C LEU A 327 4.08 -48.93 13.94
N SER A 328 4.89 -49.54 13.08
CA SER A 328 6.15 -48.93 12.62
C SER A 328 5.92 -47.68 11.77
N ILE A 329 4.90 -47.68 10.92
CA ILE A 329 4.49 -46.52 10.11
C ILE A 329 3.98 -45.41 11.03
N ILE A 330 3.08 -45.70 11.96
CA ILE A 330 2.54 -44.73 12.94
C ILE A 330 3.67 -44.15 13.79
N LEU A 331 4.61 -44.97 14.28
CA LEU A 331 5.76 -44.49 15.03
C LEU A 331 6.71 -43.63 14.17
N ARG A 332 6.87 -43.94 12.88
CA ARG A 332 7.64 -43.10 11.94
C ARG A 332 6.93 -41.78 11.65
N MET A 333 5.63 -41.79 11.37
CA MET A 333 4.82 -40.59 11.15
C MET A 333 4.84 -39.67 12.38
N ARG A 334 4.74 -40.23 13.59
CA ARG A 334 4.83 -39.46 14.84
C ARG A 334 6.20 -38.80 15.03
N LYS A 335 7.29 -39.49 14.68
CA LYS A 335 8.65 -38.90 14.72
C LYS A 335 8.82 -37.79 13.69
N THR A 336 8.31 -38.00 12.47
CA THR A 336 8.35 -36.99 11.40
C THR A 336 7.50 -35.76 11.73
N SER A 337 6.32 -35.94 12.34
CA SER A 337 5.45 -34.85 12.80
C SER A 337 6.15 -33.98 13.84
N ILE A 338 6.80 -34.57 14.86
CA ILE A 338 7.56 -33.81 15.88
C ILE A 338 8.68 -32.98 15.22
N VAL A 339 9.42 -33.56 14.27
CA VAL A 339 10.50 -32.86 13.56
C VAL A 339 9.95 -31.72 12.69
N LYS A 340 8.85 -31.93 11.96
CA LYS A 340 8.17 -30.89 11.18
C LYS A 340 7.66 -29.75 12.06
N THR A 341 7.03 -30.06 13.18
CA THR A 341 6.51 -29.06 14.13
C THR A 341 7.63 -28.23 14.75
N LEU A 342 8.73 -28.87 15.19
CA LEU A 342 9.89 -28.14 15.72
C LEU A 342 10.56 -27.29 14.64
N SER A 343 10.71 -27.80 13.42
CA SER A 343 11.24 -27.05 12.27
C SER A 343 10.41 -25.79 11.97
N ARG A 344 9.08 -25.92 11.89
CA ARG A 344 8.16 -24.78 11.66
C ARG A 344 8.22 -23.75 12.80
N ARG A 345 8.37 -24.19 14.06
CA ARG A 345 8.54 -23.28 15.19
C ARG A 345 9.86 -22.51 15.14
N ILE A 346 10.94 -23.13 14.65
CA ILE A 346 12.22 -22.45 14.42
C ILE A 346 12.06 -21.40 13.33
N ASP A 347 11.42 -21.74 12.21
CA ASP A 347 11.22 -20.81 11.08
C ASP A 347 10.38 -19.59 11.47
N LYS A 348 9.35 -19.79 12.30
CA LYS A 348 8.46 -18.74 12.78
C LYS A 348 8.98 -17.95 13.99
N ALA A 349 10.08 -18.35 14.62
CA ALA A 349 10.59 -17.64 15.79
C ALA A 349 11.10 -16.24 15.39
N VAL A 350 10.67 -15.22 16.13
CA VAL A 350 10.97 -13.80 15.87
C VAL A 350 11.96 -13.24 16.90
N GLN A 351 12.03 -13.83 18.10
CA GLN A 351 12.91 -13.38 19.18
C GLN A 351 13.89 -14.48 19.64
N ASP A 352 15.06 -14.07 20.15
CA ASP A 352 16.10 -15.00 20.60
C ASP A 352 15.69 -15.84 21.82
N SER A 353 14.80 -15.30 22.66
CA SER A 353 14.21 -15.99 23.82
C SER A 353 13.33 -17.18 23.40
N GLU A 354 12.59 -17.07 22.30
CA GLU A 354 11.75 -18.15 21.77
C GLU A 354 12.61 -19.33 21.27
N LEU A 355 13.79 -19.03 20.71
CA LEU A 355 14.74 -20.06 20.27
C LEU A 355 15.33 -20.84 21.46
N ASP A 356 15.49 -20.22 22.63
CA ASP A 356 15.92 -20.91 23.85
C ASP A 356 14.86 -21.89 24.36
N ASP A 357 13.58 -21.49 24.32
CA ASP A 357 12.45 -22.37 24.67
C ASP A 357 12.35 -23.55 23.71
N ILE A 358 12.52 -23.32 22.40
CA ILE A 358 12.52 -24.37 21.39
C ILE A 358 13.73 -25.32 21.58
N ASN A 359 14.90 -24.79 21.91
CA ASN A 359 16.10 -25.59 22.17
C ASN A 359 15.94 -26.46 23.44
N ALA A 360 15.28 -25.97 24.48
CA ALA A 360 14.96 -26.76 25.68
C ALA A 360 14.02 -27.94 25.35
N ILE A 361 12.98 -27.71 24.54
CA ILE A 361 12.06 -28.75 24.06
C ILE A 361 12.81 -29.75 23.17
N LEU A 362 13.70 -29.30 22.28
CA LEU A 362 14.51 -30.17 21.42
C LEU A 362 15.39 -31.12 22.25
N ILE A 363 16.05 -30.63 23.30
CA ILE A 363 16.87 -31.43 24.21
C ILE A 363 16.01 -32.45 24.97
N GLU A 364 14.80 -32.08 25.41
CA GLU A 364 13.87 -33.01 26.06
C GLU A 364 13.45 -34.15 25.12
N HIS A 365 13.12 -33.84 23.86
CA HIS A 365 12.77 -34.84 22.87
C HIS A 365 13.95 -35.74 22.46
N ALA A 366 15.17 -35.20 22.43
CA ALA A 366 16.39 -35.98 22.17
C ALA A 366 16.72 -36.94 23.32
N THR A 367 16.65 -36.48 24.57
CA THR A 367 16.94 -37.30 25.76
C THR A 367 15.92 -38.41 26.00
N LYS A 368 14.69 -38.25 25.50
CA LYS A 368 13.63 -39.27 25.51
C LYS A 368 13.65 -40.19 24.28
N GLU A 369 14.68 -40.14 23.43
CA GLU A 369 14.83 -40.90 22.18
C GLU A 369 13.65 -40.74 21.19
N ARG A 370 12.92 -39.62 21.28
CA ARG A 370 11.77 -39.33 20.41
C ARG A 370 12.16 -38.80 19.04
N ILE A 371 13.42 -38.42 18.86
CA ILE A 371 14.04 -37.99 17.59
C ILE A 371 15.38 -38.70 17.41
N SER A 372 15.80 -38.94 16.16
CA SER A 372 17.11 -39.53 15.88
C SER A 372 18.22 -38.50 16.03
N GLN A 373 19.46 -38.96 16.27
CA GLN A 373 20.63 -38.08 16.37
C GLN A 373 20.80 -37.19 15.14
N THR A 374 20.59 -37.74 13.94
CA THR A 374 20.66 -36.99 12.67
C THR A 374 19.63 -35.86 12.61
N HIS A 375 18.37 -36.10 13.02
CA HIS A 375 17.36 -35.04 13.04
C HIS A 375 17.62 -33.99 14.12
N TYR A 376 18.18 -34.41 15.26
CA TYR A 376 18.61 -33.48 16.30
C TYR A 376 19.73 -32.56 15.79
N ASP A 377 20.73 -33.11 15.09
CA ASP A 377 21.84 -32.32 14.54
C ASP A 377 21.35 -31.33 13.45
N ILE A 378 20.42 -31.75 12.58
CA ILE A 378 19.79 -30.87 11.57
C ILE A 378 19.00 -29.74 12.23
N LEU A 379 18.14 -30.04 13.20
CA LEU A 379 17.33 -29.02 13.89
C LEU A 379 18.22 -28.08 14.72
N LYS A 380 19.33 -28.57 15.27
CA LYS A 380 20.30 -27.76 16.01
C LYS A 380 21.10 -26.83 15.09
N ALA A 381 21.46 -27.28 13.90
CA ALA A 381 22.04 -26.41 12.86
C ALA A 381 21.04 -25.33 12.45
N LYS A 382 19.77 -25.71 12.21
CA LYS A 382 18.70 -24.77 11.85
C LYS A 382 18.42 -23.73 12.94
N LEU A 383 18.47 -24.13 14.22
CA LEU A 383 18.41 -23.20 15.37
C LEU A 383 19.59 -22.22 15.38
N TYR A 384 20.80 -22.70 15.10
CA TYR A 384 21.99 -21.86 15.03
C TYR A 384 21.91 -20.85 13.87
N ASP A 385 21.47 -21.30 12.70
CA ASP A 385 21.29 -20.43 11.52
C ASP A 385 20.22 -19.38 11.79
N ARG A 386 19.06 -19.77 12.32
CA ARG A 386 17.98 -18.83 12.66
C ARG A 386 18.41 -17.83 13.74
N ARG A 387 19.11 -18.28 14.79
CA ARG A 387 19.70 -17.40 15.81
C ARG A 387 20.66 -16.39 15.20
N THR A 388 21.51 -16.84 14.27
CA THR A 388 22.43 -15.97 13.55
C THR A 388 21.68 -14.96 12.69
N SER A 389 20.62 -15.39 11.99
CA SER A 389 19.76 -14.50 11.20
C SER A 389 19.04 -13.46 12.05
N LEU A 390 18.46 -13.84 13.19
CA LEU A 390 17.81 -12.91 14.12
C LEU A 390 18.82 -11.94 14.76
N GLN A 391 20.03 -12.40 15.06
CA GLN A 391 21.12 -11.54 15.54
C GLN A 391 21.65 -10.61 14.46
N SER A 392 21.72 -11.02 13.18
CA SER A 392 22.08 -10.15 12.06
C SER A 392 20.97 -9.16 11.69
N LEU A 393 19.70 -9.56 11.86
CA LEU A 393 18.55 -8.67 11.77
C LEU A 393 18.58 -7.65 12.90
N ALA A 394 18.82 -8.07 14.15
CA ALA A 394 19.07 -7.14 15.26
C ALA A 394 20.31 -6.25 15.04
N PHE A 395 21.33 -6.74 14.31
CA PHE A 395 22.51 -5.97 13.90
C PHE A 395 22.25 -5.05 12.69
N ASN A 396 21.21 -5.29 11.88
CA ASN A 396 20.75 -4.40 10.79
C ASN A 396 19.71 -3.39 11.29
N THR A 397 18.88 -3.73 12.28
CA THR A 397 18.05 -2.76 13.01
C THR A 397 18.92 -1.89 13.91
N GLN A 398 20.00 -2.45 14.49
CA GLN A 398 21.09 -1.64 15.05
C GLN A 398 22.00 -1.05 13.98
N GLY A 399 22.04 -1.54 12.75
CA GLY A 399 22.89 -1.05 11.64
C GLY A 399 22.31 0.21 10.99
N GLY A 400 20.99 0.25 10.83
CA GLY A 400 20.21 1.46 10.54
C GLY A 400 20.15 2.43 11.72
N MET A 401 20.31 1.93 12.95
CA MET A 401 20.53 2.75 14.16
C MET A 401 22.01 2.84 14.59
N MET A 402 22.96 2.60 13.69
CA MET A 402 24.42 2.77 13.90
C MET A 402 25.04 3.64 12.80
N ALA A 403 24.23 4.34 12.00
CA ALA A 403 24.62 5.62 11.38
C ALA A 403 24.44 6.81 12.34
N SER A 404 23.89 6.57 13.54
CA SER A 404 23.84 7.52 14.65
C SER A 404 24.38 6.83 15.90
N MET A 405 25.24 7.50 16.67
CA MET A 405 25.90 6.99 17.89
C MET A 405 27.20 6.17 17.74
N ARG A 406 28.16 6.73 16.98
CA ARG A 406 29.49 7.01 17.58
C ARG A 406 29.73 8.52 17.73
N GLY A 407 28.71 9.26 18.10
CA GLY A 407 28.86 10.58 18.68
C GLY A 407 28.97 10.45 20.19
N ALA A 408 30.14 10.70 20.77
CA ALA A 408 30.14 11.18 22.16
C ALA A 408 29.17 12.36 22.21
N SER A 409 28.19 12.35 23.11
CA SER A 409 27.22 13.46 23.22
C SER A 409 27.99 14.76 23.42
N ALA A 410 27.68 15.76 22.60
CA ALA A 410 28.33 17.06 22.68
C ALA A 410 28.14 17.64 24.09
N PRO A 411 29.21 18.14 24.74
CA PRO A 411 29.08 18.78 26.04
C PRO A 411 28.09 19.95 25.95
N SER A 412 27.41 20.24 27.06
CA SER A 412 26.46 21.36 27.12
C SER A 412 27.18 22.67 26.80
N SER A 413 26.53 23.57 26.04
CA SER A 413 27.05 24.91 25.71
C SER A 413 27.38 25.75 26.96
N ALA A 414 26.78 25.42 28.11
CA ALA A 414 27.07 26.06 29.40
C ALA A 414 28.37 25.59 30.07
N GLN A 415 28.93 24.44 29.67
CA GLN A 415 30.23 23.98 30.18
C GLN A 415 31.34 24.87 29.64
N ARG A 416 32.32 25.20 30.50
CA ARG A 416 33.49 26.02 30.15
C ARG A 416 34.72 25.13 29.99
N GLY A 417 35.45 25.35 28.91
CA GLY A 417 36.72 24.70 28.61
C GLY A 417 37.91 25.61 28.92
N GLN A 418 39.10 25.19 28.50
CA GLN A 418 40.31 26.01 28.59
C GLN A 418 40.53 26.77 27.27
N VAL A 419 40.63 28.09 27.36
CA VAL A 419 40.99 28.94 26.22
C VAL A 419 42.49 28.80 25.94
N SER A 420 42.81 28.39 24.72
CA SER A 420 44.18 28.29 24.21
C SER A 420 44.54 29.55 23.44
N GLY A 421 45.85 29.83 23.30
CA GLY A 421 46.36 31.02 22.60
C GLY A 421 46.15 31.00 21.08
N ASP A 422 45.49 29.97 20.55
CA ASP A 422 45.10 29.78 19.16
C ASP A 422 43.72 30.36 18.82
N GLY A 423 43.04 30.99 19.80
CA GLY A 423 41.72 31.60 19.63
C GLY A 423 40.54 30.65 19.88
N TYR A 424 40.80 29.40 20.27
CA TYR A 424 39.78 28.40 20.55
C TYR A 424 39.72 28.01 22.03
N GLU A 425 38.51 27.69 22.50
CA GLU A 425 38.24 27.10 23.79
C GLU A 425 38.13 25.58 23.62
N TRP A 426 38.83 24.80 24.46
CA TRP A 426 38.95 23.35 24.33
C TRP A 426 38.41 22.62 25.56
N LEU A 427 37.69 21.52 25.36
CA LEU A 427 37.08 20.72 26.42
C LEU A 427 37.23 19.21 26.15
N ASN A 428 37.69 18.45 27.14
CA ASN A 428 37.70 16.99 27.08
C ASN A 428 36.45 16.45 27.78
N HIS A 429 35.57 15.79 27.03
CA HIS A 429 34.30 15.26 27.54
C HIS A 429 34.06 13.85 26.98
N HIS A 430 33.78 12.91 27.88
CA HIS A 430 33.62 11.47 27.59
C HIS A 430 34.71 10.88 26.68
N GLY A 431 35.98 11.19 26.97
CA GLY A 431 37.12 10.63 26.26
C GLY A 431 37.37 11.21 24.86
N SER A 432 36.57 12.19 24.42
CA SER A 432 36.76 12.93 23.16
C SER A 432 37.15 14.39 23.44
N LYS A 433 37.94 14.99 22.55
CA LYS A 433 38.34 16.40 22.62
C LYS A 433 37.37 17.23 21.79
N TRP A 434 36.92 18.37 22.33
CA TRP A 434 35.96 19.28 21.73
C TRP A 434 36.52 20.69 21.71
N TYR A 435 36.09 21.51 20.74
CA TYR A 435 36.52 22.90 20.60
C TYR A 435 35.39 23.81 20.11
N ARG A 436 35.52 25.11 20.41
CA ARG A 436 34.68 26.18 19.85
C ARG A 436 35.45 27.50 19.87
N THR A 437 34.95 28.52 19.19
CA THR A 437 35.57 29.86 19.20
C THR A 437 35.53 30.43 20.61
N ALA A 438 36.65 30.93 21.13
CA ALA A 438 36.72 31.41 22.51
C ALA A 438 35.73 32.56 22.75
N HIS A 439 34.98 32.50 23.85
CA HIS A 439 33.99 33.51 24.27
C HIS A 439 32.76 33.68 23.37
N SER A 440 32.55 32.81 22.38
CA SER A 440 31.37 32.85 21.50
C SER A 440 30.08 32.40 22.19
N GLY A 441 30.18 31.42 23.10
CA GLY A 441 29.00 30.75 23.66
C GLY A 441 28.42 29.66 22.74
N ASP A 442 29.04 29.43 21.59
CA ASP A 442 28.58 28.49 20.57
C ASP A 442 28.59 27.03 21.07
N HIS A 443 27.89 26.18 20.34
CA HIS A 443 27.88 24.73 20.56
C HIS A 443 29.27 24.12 20.34
N TRP A 444 29.61 23.13 21.15
CA TRP A 444 30.90 22.44 21.11
C TRP A 444 31.03 21.58 19.85
N LYS A 445 32.11 21.74 19.09
CA LYS A 445 32.44 20.91 17.93
C LYS A 445 33.47 19.86 18.30
N LYS A 446 33.26 18.61 17.89
CA LYS A 446 34.18 17.51 18.22
C LYS A 446 35.46 17.66 17.39
N TRP A 447 36.62 17.57 18.03
CA TRP A 447 37.90 17.59 17.35
C TRP A 447 38.30 16.16 16.99
N GLU A 448 38.39 15.90 15.69
CA GLU A 448 38.91 14.64 15.14
C GLU A 448 40.32 14.90 14.60
N LYS A 449 41.22 13.94 14.81
CA LYS A 449 42.67 14.14 14.69
C LYS A 449 43.17 14.08 13.26
#